data_AF-A0A327NT49-F1
#
_entry.id   AF-A0A327NT49-F1
#
_cell.length_a   1.000
_cell.length_b   1.000
_cell.length_c   1.000
_cell.angle_alpha   90.00
_cell.angle_beta   90.00
_cell.angle_gamma   90.00
#
_symmetry.space_group_name_H-M   'P 1'
#
loop_
_entity.id
_entity.type
_entity.pdbx_description
1 polymer ?
#
loop_
_entity_poly.entity_id
_entity_poly.type
_entity_poly.pdbx_seq_one_letter_code
_entity_poly.pdbx_strand_id
1 'polypeptide(L)'
;MLVNQQPGKNYSVNAKNGERYLAYLKSSRLLTDKYLNEWRTYFKERQAGFQASPQNEGPPTGFEYDLVMLSQDVDQQLNSLKSLKINSVKIRQNRASVTFFLLEDYEFRLVRQNNRWLINEILNLSAE
;
A
#
# COMPACT_ATOMS: atom_id res chain seq x y z
N MET A 1 4.35 -10.09 -2.95
CA MET A 1 4.82 -9.82 -4.34
C MET A 1 5.99 -10.77 -4.61
N LEU A 2 5.90 -11.70 -5.57
CA LEU A 2 6.98 -12.68 -5.79
C LEU A 2 8.12 -12.03 -6.58
N VAL A 3 9.31 -11.97 -5.97
CA VAL A 3 10.55 -11.49 -6.61
C VAL A 3 11.03 -12.58 -7.57
N ASN A 4 10.77 -12.40 -8.87
CA ASN A 4 11.36 -13.27 -9.90
C ASN A 4 12.73 -12.72 -10.31
N GLN A 5 13.72 -12.89 -9.44
CA GLN A 5 15.07 -12.40 -9.68
C GLN A 5 16.06 -13.57 -9.68
N GLN A 6 16.94 -13.58 -10.67
CA GLN A 6 18.05 -14.53 -10.71
C GLN A 6 19.09 -14.12 -9.65
N PRO A 7 19.67 -15.09 -8.90
CA PRO A 7 20.72 -14.81 -7.94
C PRO A 7 21.85 -13.97 -8.52
N GLY A 8 22.32 -12.96 -7.78
CA GLY A 8 23.45 -12.11 -8.18
C GLY A 8 23.11 -10.93 -9.10
N LYS A 9 21.86 -10.72 -9.49
CA LYS A 9 21.44 -9.52 -10.23
C LYS A 9 20.97 -8.41 -9.29
N ASN A 10 21.22 -7.17 -9.69
CA ASN A 10 20.74 -5.99 -8.96
C ASN A 10 19.21 -5.87 -9.03
N TYR A 11 18.59 -5.36 -7.97
CA TYR A 11 17.16 -5.08 -7.90
C TYR A 11 16.75 -4.09 -8.98
N SER A 12 15.55 -4.30 -9.50
CA SER A 12 14.87 -3.39 -10.40
C SER A 12 13.36 -3.55 -10.23
N VAL A 13 12.62 -2.47 -10.42
CA VAL A 13 11.17 -2.49 -10.35
C VAL A 13 10.62 -3.06 -11.65
N ASN A 14 9.80 -4.10 -11.54
CA ASN A 14 9.06 -4.64 -12.67
C ASN A 14 7.84 -3.76 -12.96
N ALA A 15 8.03 -2.69 -13.75
CA ALA A 15 6.97 -1.73 -14.07
C ALA A 15 5.71 -2.40 -14.67
N LYS A 16 5.90 -3.42 -15.54
CA LYS A 16 4.78 -4.14 -16.17
C LYS A 16 3.91 -4.85 -15.14
N ASN A 17 4.51 -5.55 -14.18
CA ASN A 17 3.75 -6.21 -13.12
C ASN A 17 3.24 -5.21 -12.07
N GLY A 18 3.97 -4.13 -11.81
CA GLY A 18 3.49 -3.02 -10.99
C GLY A 18 2.18 -2.43 -11.53
N GLU A 19 2.09 -2.14 -12.84
CA GLU A 19 0.85 -1.66 -13.44
C GLU A 19 -0.28 -2.68 -13.39
N ARG A 20 0.01 -3.98 -13.57
CA ARG A 20 -0.99 -5.04 -13.40
C ARG A 20 -1.55 -5.08 -11.98
N TYR A 21 -0.68 -4.92 -10.98
CA TYR A 21 -1.07 -4.84 -9.57
C TYR A 21 -1.94 -3.61 -9.30
N LEU A 22 -1.55 -2.42 -9.78
CA LEU A 22 -2.36 -1.21 -9.63
C LEU A 22 -3.71 -1.32 -10.36
N ALA A 23 -3.77 -1.96 -11.52
CA ALA A 23 -5.02 -2.23 -12.22
C ALA A 23 -5.93 -3.20 -11.44
N TYR A 24 -5.36 -4.22 -10.80
CA TYR A 24 -6.10 -5.11 -9.91
C TYR A 24 -6.69 -4.33 -8.72
N LEU A 25 -5.89 -3.51 -8.04
CA LEU A 25 -6.38 -2.64 -6.97
C LEU A 25 -7.49 -1.70 -7.45
N LYS A 26 -7.32 -1.07 -8.62
CA LYS A 26 -8.34 -0.21 -9.25
C LYS A 26 -9.66 -0.92 -9.50
N SER A 27 -9.62 -2.21 -9.83
CA SER A 27 -10.81 -3.01 -10.12
C SER A 27 -11.75 -3.13 -8.91
N SER A 28 -11.25 -2.95 -7.68
CA SER A 28 -12.07 -2.91 -6.45
C SER A 28 -13.08 -1.75 -6.44
N ARG A 29 -12.80 -0.66 -7.17
CA ARG A 29 -13.55 0.60 -7.13
C ARG A 29 -13.63 1.24 -5.73
N LEU A 30 -12.73 0.86 -4.82
CA LEU A 30 -12.66 1.38 -3.44
C LEU A 30 -11.56 2.43 -3.25
N LEU A 31 -10.64 2.55 -4.20
CA LEU A 31 -9.46 3.41 -4.12
C LEU A 31 -9.61 4.60 -5.07
N THR A 32 -9.07 5.75 -4.67
CA THR A 32 -8.95 6.91 -5.55
C THR A 32 -7.83 6.72 -6.58
N ASP A 33 -7.94 7.39 -7.73
CA ASP A 33 -6.85 7.45 -8.70
C ASP A 33 -5.60 8.15 -8.11
N LYS A 34 -5.79 9.10 -7.18
CA LYS A 34 -4.68 9.72 -6.42
C LYS A 34 -3.86 8.67 -5.70
N TYR A 35 -4.49 7.84 -4.87
CA TYR A 35 -3.81 6.78 -4.12
C TYR A 35 -3.01 5.84 -5.04
N LEU A 36 -3.60 5.45 -6.17
CA LEU A 36 -2.90 4.59 -7.15
C LEU A 36 -1.73 5.31 -7.85
N ASN A 37 -1.86 6.62 -8.09
CA ASN A 37 -0.80 7.43 -8.69
C ASN A 37 0.38 7.66 -7.74
N GLU A 38 0.15 7.69 -6.43
CA GLU A 38 1.20 7.75 -5.41
C GLU A 38 2.08 6.50 -5.49
N TRP A 39 1.48 5.31 -5.56
CA TRP A 39 2.25 4.07 -5.76
C TRP A 39 2.97 4.01 -7.11
N ARG A 40 2.36 4.50 -8.18
CA ARG A 40 3.03 4.60 -9.48
C ARG A 40 4.26 5.51 -9.41
N THR A 41 4.18 6.60 -8.67
CA THR A 41 5.30 7.53 -8.45
C THR A 41 6.37 6.85 -7.60
N TYR A 42 5.97 6.23 -6.50
CA TYR A 42 6.84 5.45 -5.63
C TYR A 42 7.66 4.40 -6.40
N PHE A 43 7.01 3.62 -7.27
CA PHE A 43 7.69 2.63 -8.11
C PHE A 43 8.75 3.25 -9.03
N LYS A 44 8.49 4.42 -9.62
CA LYS A 44 9.47 5.13 -10.46
C LYS A 44 10.66 5.62 -9.64
N GLU A 45 10.40 6.17 -8.46
CA GLU A 45 11.45 6.64 -7.56
C GLU A 45 12.32 5.49 -7.05
N ARG A 46 11.73 4.36 -6.67
CA ARG A 46 12.49 3.16 -6.29
C ARG A 46 13.34 2.63 -7.45
N GLN A 47 12.81 2.61 -8.68
CA GLN A 47 13.57 2.24 -9.87
C GLN A 47 14.78 3.16 -10.08
N ALA A 48 14.60 4.48 -9.96
CA ALA A 48 15.69 5.45 -10.06
C ALA A 48 16.72 5.25 -8.94
N GLY A 49 16.26 4.95 -7.72
CA GLY A 49 17.10 4.62 -6.58
C GLY A 49 17.99 3.39 -6.83
N PHE A 50 17.44 2.29 -7.33
CA PHE A 50 18.21 1.09 -7.66
C PHE A 50 19.20 1.29 -8.83
N GLN A 51 18.93 2.25 -9.73
CA GLN A 51 19.88 2.62 -10.78
C GLN A 51 21.04 3.46 -10.24
N ALA A 52 20.76 4.38 -9.32
CA ALA A 52 21.77 5.26 -8.72
C ALA A 52 22.63 4.53 -7.68
N SER A 53 22.03 3.62 -6.90
CA SER A 53 22.68 2.83 -5.87
C SER A 53 22.23 1.37 -5.98
N PRO A 54 22.91 0.54 -6.80
CA PRO A 54 22.52 -0.84 -6.99
C PRO A 54 22.57 -1.67 -5.71
N GLN A 55 21.57 -2.53 -5.54
CA GLN A 55 21.41 -3.42 -4.40
C GLN A 55 21.09 -4.82 -4.92
N ASN A 56 21.61 -5.86 -4.27
CA ASN A 56 21.41 -7.26 -4.67
C ASN A 56 21.35 -8.23 -3.48
N GLU A 57 21.35 -7.71 -2.25
CA GLU A 57 21.29 -8.47 -1.01
C GLU A 57 20.17 -7.94 -0.11
N GLY A 58 19.58 -8.84 0.68
CA GLY A 58 18.50 -8.52 1.61
C GLY A 58 17.18 -8.14 0.92
N PRO A 59 16.18 -7.65 1.68
CA PRO A 59 14.99 -7.07 1.10
C PRO A 59 15.34 -5.82 0.27
N PRO A 60 14.73 -5.62 -0.92
CA PRO A 60 14.94 -4.40 -1.69
C PRO A 60 14.46 -3.19 -0.91
N THR A 61 15.28 -2.13 -0.84
CA THR A 61 14.90 -0.94 -0.07
C THR A 61 13.55 -0.37 -0.51
N GLY A 62 12.62 -0.24 0.44
CA GLY A 62 11.25 0.24 0.21
C GLY A 62 10.27 -0.85 -0.23
N PHE A 63 10.63 -2.13 -0.15
CA PHE A 63 9.74 -3.27 -0.40
C PHE A 63 9.84 -4.30 0.74
N GLU A 64 10.18 -3.84 1.94
CA GLU A 64 10.28 -4.68 3.13
C GLU A 64 8.91 -5.14 3.64
N TYR A 65 7.84 -4.42 3.29
CA TYR A 65 6.46 -4.67 3.71
C TYR A 65 5.48 -4.60 2.53
N ASP A 66 4.26 -5.14 2.72
CA ASP A 66 3.19 -5.01 1.74
C ASP A 66 2.62 -3.60 1.69
N LEU A 67 2.42 -3.05 0.50
CA LEU A 67 2.12 -1.63 0.30
C LEU A 67 0.66 -1.24 0.60
N VAL A 68 -0.24 -2.21 0.74
CA VAL A 68 -1.64 -1.94 1.12
C VAL A 68 -1.84 -2.25 2.60
N MET A 69 -1.30 -3.38 3.05
CA MET A 69 -1.41 -3.83 4.44
C MET A 69 -0.43 -3.11 5.37
N LEU A 70 0.64 -2.52 4.83
CA LEU A 70 1.72 -1.83 5.56
C LEU A 70 2.36 -2.69 6.65
N SER A 71 2.51 -3.99 6.37
CA SER A 71 3.09 -4.98 7.28
C SER A 71 3.92 -6.04 6.55
N GLN A 72 4.84 -6.67 7.28
CA GLN A 72 5.61 -7.82 6.81
C GLN A 72 4.84 -9.13 6.99
N ASP A 73 3.98 -9.24 8.01
CA ASP A 73 3.19 -10.45 8.29
C ASP A 73 1.77 -10.33 7.72
N VAL A 74 1.71 -10.40 6.39
CA VAL A 74 0.45 -10.26 5.63
C VAL A 74 -0.54 -11.35 6.01
N ASP A 75 -0.07 -12.59 6.19
CA ASP A 75 -0.96 -13.72 6.47
C ASP A 75 -1.61 -13.59 7.85
N GLN A 76 -0.85 -13.19 8.88
CA GLN A 76 -1.40 -12.94 10.20
C GLN A 76 -2.41 -11.79 10.17
N GLN A 77 -2.09 -10.68 9.51
CA GLN A 77 -3.03 -9.56 9.38
C GLN A 77 -4.30 -9.94 8.61
N LEU A 78 -4.19 -10.67 7.51
CA LEU A 78 -5.35 -11.16 6.75
C LEU A 78 -6.25 -12.06 7.62
N ASN A 79 -5.65 -12.91 8.45
CA ASN A 79 -6.39 -13.73 9.41
C ASN A 79 -7.13 -12.88 10.46
N SER A 80 -6.51 -11.78 10.90
CA SER A 80 -7.11 -10.85 11.87
C SER A 80 -8.23 -9.97 11.31
N LEU A 81 -8.41 -9.89 9.99
CA LEU A 81 -9.53 -9.13 9.38
C LEU A 81 -10.90 -9.60 9.88
N LYS A 82 -11.04 -10.89 10.23
CA LYS A 82 -12.29 -11.45 10.77
C LYS A 82 -12.67 -10.88 12.15
N SER A 83 -11.70 -10.36 12.89
CA SER A 83 -11.88 -9.76 14.21
C SER A 83 -11.55 -8.28 14.24
N LEU A 84 -11.47 -7.63 13.08
CA LEU A 84 -11.21 -6.19 12.96
C LEU A 84 -12.23 -5.39 13.78
N LYS A 85 -11.73 -4.42 14.55
CA LYS A 85 -12.55 -3.51 15.35
C LYS A 85 -12.37 -2.08 14.87
N ILE A 86 -13.47 -1.45 14.48
CA ILE A 86 -13.48 -0.01 14.19
C ILE A 86 -13.41 0.74 15.52
N ASN A 87 -12.38 1.55 15.69
CA ASN A 87 -12.15 2.35 16.89
C ASN A 87 -12.91 3.68 16.81
N SER A 88 -12.84 4.37 15.65
CA SER A 88 -13.55 5.62 15.46
C SER A 88 -13.86 5.92 14.00
N VAL A 89 -14.94 6.68 13.77
CA VAL A 89 -15.29 7.24 12.47
C VAL A 89 -15.57 8.72 12.64
N LYS A 90 -14.80 9.57 11.94
CA LYS A 90 -14.96 11.03 11.93
C LYS A 90 -15.28 11.48 10.53
N ILE A 91 -16.45 12.09 10.32
CA ILE A 91 -16.88 12.59 9.01
C ILE A 91 -16.96 14.12 9.05
N ARG A 92 -16.36 14.78 8.05
CA ARG A 92 -16.47 16.23 7.83
C ARG A 92 -16.71 16.48 6.35
N GLN A 93 -17.95 16.82 6.00
CA GLN A 93 -18.38 17.05 4.61
C GLN A 93 -18.05 15.84 3.71
N ASN A 94 -17.14 16.04 2.75
CA ASN A 94 -16.72 15.03 1.77
C ASN A 94 -15.40 14.35 2.16
N ARG A 95 -15.02 14.40 3.44
CA ARG A 95 -13.85 13.71 3.99
C ARG A 95 -14.26 12.87 5.20
N ALA A 96 -13.61 11.73 5.36
CA ALA A 96 -13.77 10.90 6.55
C ALA A 96 -12.44 10.29 6.97
N SER A 97 -12.30 10.06 8.27
CA SER A 97 -11.22 9.27 8.87
C SER A 97 -11.85 8.09 9.59
N VAL A 98 -11.39 6.88 9.28
CA VAL A 98 -11.80 5.65 9.96
C VAL A 98 -10.56 5.06 10.61
N THR A 99 -10.55 5.00 11.93
CA THR A 99 -9.49 4.33 12.68
C THR A 99 -9.96 2.95 13.13
N PHE A 100 -9.08 1.96 13.06
CA PHE A 100 -9.39 0.59 13.44
C PHE A 100 -8.13 -0.13 13.90
N PHE A 101 -8.33 -1.18 14.68
CA PHE A 101 -7.26 -2.06 15.12
C PHE A 101 -7.23 -3.33 14.27
N LEU A 102 -6.06 -3.61 13.68
CA LEU A 102 -5.75 -4.82 12.91
C LEU A 102 -4.33 -5.28 13.27
N LEU A 103 -4.18 -5.85 14.47
CA LEU A 103 -2.90 -6.13 15.14
C LEU A 103 -2.07 -4.89 15.50
N GLU A 104 -2.20 -3.84 14.70
CA GLU A 104 -1.67 -2.49 14.90
C GLU A 104 -2.78 -1.47 14.67
N ASP A 105 -2.51 -0.20 14.95
CA ASP A 105 -3.48 0.88 14.75
C ASP A 105 -3.38 1.45 13.34
N TYR A 106 -4.51 1.49 12.62
CA TYR A 106 -4.59 2.01 11.25
C TYR A 106 -5.55 3.19 11.16
N GLU A 107 -5.28 4.08 10.19
CA GLU A 107 -6.22 5.09 9.71
C GLU A 107 -6.43 4.95 8.21
N PHE A 108 -7.70 4.81 7.80
CA PHE A 108 -8.11 5.08 6.42
C PHE A 108 -8.64 6.50 6.33
N ARG A 109 -8.04 7.30 5.44
CA ARG A 109 -8.58 8.62 5.09
C ARG A 109 -9.33 8.50 3.78
N LEU A 110 -10.60 8.86 3.81
CA LEU A 110 -11.53 8.72 2.71
C LEU A 110 -11.96 10.07 2.16
N VAL A 111 -12.27 10.09 0.87
CA VAL A 111 -12.92 11.21 0.19
C VAL A 111 -14.23 10.74 -0.46
N ARG A 112 -15.23 11.62 -0.48
CA ARG A 112 -16.51 11.34 -1.15
C ARG A 112 -16.44 11.83 -2.60
N GLN A 113 -16.54 10.92 -3.56
CA GLN A 113 -16.58 11.21 -5.00
C GLN A 113 -17.78 10.49 -5.62
N ASN A 114 -18.59 11.20 -6.41
CA ASN A 114 -19.79 10.64 -7.04
C ASN A 114 -20.68 9.86 -6.06
N ASN A 115 -20.91 10.45 -4.88
CA ASN A 115 -21.70 9.89 -3.79
C ASN A 115 -21.14 8.59 -3.16
N ARG A 116 -19.87 8.23 -3.40
CA ARG A 116 -19.20 7.05 -2.81
C ARG A 116 -17.97 7.46 -2.00
N TRP A 117 -17.74 6.80 -0.88
CA TRP A 117 -16.50 6.95 -0.10
C TRP A 117 -15.40 6.09 -0.73
N LEU A 118 -14.28 6.72 -1.04
CA LEU A 118 -13.11 6.05 -1.60
C LEU A 118 -11.91 6.28 -0.69
N ILE A 119 -11.08 5.27 -0.53
CA ILE A 119 -9.81 5.33 0.19
C ILE A 119 -8.86 6.23 -0.61
N ASN A 120 -8.44 7.30 0.05
CA ASN A 120 -7.52 8.31 -0.47
C ASN A 120 -6.11 8.13 0.08
N GLU A 121 -5.99 7.51 1.26
CA GLU A 121 -4.74 7.24 1.97
C GLU A 121 -4.97 6.11 2.98
N ILE A 122 -3.94 5.30 3.20
CA ILE A 122 -3.88 4.25 4.22
C ILE A 122 -2.65 4.55 5.06
N LEU A 123 -2.81 4.56 6.38
CA LEU A 123 -1.75 4.85 7.33
C LEU A 123 -1.68 3.74 8.38
N ASN A 124 -0.47 3.30 8.68
CA ASN A 124 -0.15 2.52 9.86
C ASN A 124 0.34 3.50 10.93
N LEU A 125 -0.49 3.75 11.95
CA LEU A 125 -0.21 4.73 13.01
C LEU A 125 0.81 4.21 14.03
N SER A 126 1.16 2.92 13.97
CA SER A 126 2.17 2.31 14.84
C SER A 126 3.58 2.35 14.23
N ALA A 127 3.71 2.76 12.97
CA ALA A 127 4.98 2.87 12.25
C ALA A 127 5.54 4.31 12.17
N GLU A 128 4.87 5.28 12.83
CA GLU A 128 5.32 6.68 12.99
C GLU A 128 6.15 6.90 14.25
#